data_AF-A0A938RVV9-F1
#
_entry.id   AF-A0A938RVV9-F1
#
_cell.length_a   1.000
_cell.length_b   1.000
_cell.length_c   1.000
_cell.angle_alpha   90.00
_cell.angle_beta   90.00
_cell.angle_gamma   90.00
#
_symmetry.space_group_name_H-M   'P 1'
#
loop_
_entity.id
_entity.type
_entity.pdbx_description
1 polymer ?
#
loop_
_entity_poly.entity_id
_entity_poly.type
_entity_poly.pdbx_seq_one_letter_code
_entity_poly.pdbx_strand_id
1 'polypeptide(L)'
;MGLLRSNLNRLHPVVLAAAAAFGFVFIHPFQDANGRLHRWLIHYVLARTQFTPQGLIFPVSSVMLLRRAEYDRCLERISRPLLQVLDWRLRPDGSLEVEGDTAAFYRYFDATAAAEYLFACIDATITQELKSELEFLIRYQRARAAMQAIVDLPERKAALFVKLCAQNEFKLAKSKRRAHFEMLTDAEVKELEDAVAEAWGGAG
;
A
#
# COMPACT_ATOMS: atom_id res chain seq x y z
N MET A 1 -18.95 -2.62 27.18
CA MET A 1 -17.77 -1.96 26.56
C MET A 1 -16.47 -2.04 27.38
N GLY A 2 -16.36 -2.89 28.42
CA GLY A 2 -15.17 -2.97 29.29
C GLY A 2 -14.25 -4.19 29.07
N LEU A 3 -14.75 -5.29 28.50
CA LEU A 3 -14.02 -6.56 28.37
C LEU A 3 -12.90 -6.58 27.33
N LEU A 4 -12.94 -5.67 26.35
CA LEU A 4 -11.85 -5.53 25.36
C LEU A 4 -10.66 -4.75 25.92
N ARG A 5 -10.84 -3.80 26.85
CA ARG A 5 -9.74 -2.87 27.19
C ARG A 5 -8.59 -3.49 28.02
N SER A 6 -8.82 -4.55 28.79
CA SER A 6 -7.80 -5.07 29.71
C SER A 6 -6.80 -6.05 29.08
N ASN A 7 -7.18 -6.79 28.04
CA ASN A 7 -6.28 -7.74 27.35
C ASN A 7 -5.66 -7.18 26.07
N LEU A 8 -6.24 -6.13 25.48
CA LEU A 8 -5.73 -5.52 24.25
C LEU A 8 -4.35 -4.87 24.41
N ASN A 9 -4.00 -4.40 25.62
CA ASN A 9 -2.67 -3.85 25.91
C ASN A 9 -1.56 -4.92 26.00
N ARG A 10 -1.89 -6.22 25.93
CA ARG A 10 -0.92 -7.33 25.96
C ARG A 10 -0.67 -7.96 24.59
N LEU A 11 -1.52 -7.66 23.60
CA LEU A 11 -1.38 -8.22 22.26
C LEU A 11 -0.46 -7.35 21.43
N HIS A 12 0.39 -7.99 20.62
CA HIS A 12 1.19 -7.26 19.65
C HIS A 12 0.26 -6.47 18.71
N PRO A 13 0.53 -5.18 18.43
CA PRO A 13 -0.32 -4.33 17.60
C PRO A 13 -0.75 -4.94 16.27
N VAL A 14 0.18 -5.62 15.59
CA VAL A 14 -0.06 -6.30 14.31
C VAL A 14 -1.03 -7.48 14.46
N VAL A 15 -0.91 -8.26 15.53
CA VAL A 15 -1.82 -9.38 15.82
C VAL A 15 -3.23 -8.84 16.08
N LEU A 16 -3.33 -7.75 16.85
CA LEU A 16 -4.60 -7.08 17.08
C LEU A 16 -5.21 -6.55 15.77
N ALA A 17 -4.41 -5.90 14.92
CA ALA A 17 -4.87 -5.38 13.63
C ALA A 17 -5.36 -6.51 12.73
N ALA A 18 -4.62 -7.62 12.66
CA ALA A 18 -5.00 -8.79 11.89
C ALA A 18 -6.32 -9.38 12.40
N ALA A 19 -6.43 -9.63 13.71
CA ALA A 19 -7.65 -10.19 14.29
C ALA A 19 -8.88 -9.29 14.05
N ALA A 20 -8.75 -7.98 14.27
CA ALA A 20 -9.86 -7.05 14.06
C ALA A 20 -10.26 -6.94 12.57
N ALA A 21 -9.28 -6.77 11.68
CA ALA A 21 -9.55 -6.50 10.28
C ALA A 21 -9.97 -7.75 9.51
N PHE A 22 -9.34 -8.90 9.74
CA PHE A 22 -9.72 -10.16 9.07
C PHE A 22 -11.01 -10.72 9.66
N GLY A 23 -11.22 -10.64 10.98
CA GLY A 23 -12.50 -10.97 11.59
C GLY A 23 -13.66 -10.18 10.95
N PHE A 24 -13.46 -8.88 10.73
CA PHE A 24 -14.42 -8.05 10.01
C PHE A 24 -14.68 -8.52 8.56
N VAL A 25 -13.64 -8.90 7.82
CA VAL A 25 -13.79 -9.41 6.44
C VAL A 25 -14.53 -10.74 6.41
N PHE A 26 -14.29 -11.62 7.37
CA PHE A 26 -15.01 -12.90 7.44
C PHE A 26 -16.50 -12.72 7.77
N ILE A 27 -16.86 -11.71 8.59
CA ILE A 27 -18.26 -11.37 8.85
C ILE A 27 -18.93 -10.76 7.61
N HIS A 28 -18.20 -9.93 6.86
CA HIS A 28 -18.67 -9.26 5.64
C HIS A 28 -20.05 -8.58 5.80
N PRO A 29 -20.24 -7.68 6.78
CA PRO A 29 -21.56 -7.22 7.21
C PRO A 29 -22.26 -6.24 6.26
N PHE A 30 -21.54 -5.68 5.28
CA PHE A 30 -22.10 -4.69 4.34
C PHE A 30 -22.23 -5.26 2.93
N GLN A 31 -23.11 -4.67 2.13
CA GLN A 31 -23.26 -5.02 0.71
C GLN A 31 -22.04 -4.60 -0.13
N ASP A 32 -21.40 -3.48 0.23
CA ASP A 32 -20.19 -2.97 -0.40
C ASP A 32 -19.24 -2.36 0.67
N ALA A 33 -18.03 -2.01 0.28
CA ALA A 33 -17.01 -1.32 1.05
C ALA A 33 -16.33 -2.15 2.16
N ASN A 34 -16.64 -3.45 2.31
CA ASN A 34 -15.94 -4.31 3.28
C ASN A 34 -14.43 -4.30 3.07
N GLY A 35 -13.96 -4.40 1.83
CA GLY A 35 -12.51 -4.32 1.55
C GLY A 35 -11.89 -2.96 1.89
N ARG A 36 -12.64 -1.86 1.77
CA ARG A 36 -12.18 -0.51 2.16
C ARG A 36 -12.10 -0.37 3.68
N LEU A 37 -13.15 -0.81 4.39
CA LEU A 37 -13.22 -0.79 5.85
C LEU A 37 -12.21 -1.75 6.48
N HIS A 38 -11.95 -2.91 5.87
CA HIS A 38 -10.89 -3.84 6.26
C HIS A 38 -9.52 -3.16 6.31
N ARG A 39 -9.11 -2.54 5.19
CA ARG A 39 -7.83 -1.83 5.11
C ARG A 39 -7.79 -0.66 6.09
N TRP A 40 -8.89 0.09 6.19
CA TRP A 40 -9.00 1.17 7.16
C TRP A 40 -8.83 0.66 8.61
N LEU A 41 -9.40 -0.48 8.98
CA LEU A 41 -9.25 -1.08 10.31
C LEU A 41 -7.80 -1.44 10.61
N ILE A 42 -7.06 -1.97 9.63
CA ILE A 42 -5.62 -2.23 9.78
C ILE A 42 -4.90 -0.93 10.13
N HIS A 43 -5.06 0.12 9.31
CA HIS A 43 -4.43 1.43 9.56
C HIS A 43 -4.85 2.03 10.89
N TYR A 44 -6.14 1.97 11.20
CA TYR A 44 -6.69 2.52 12.43
C TYR A 44 -6.07 1.85 13.65
N VAL A 45 -6.00 0.52 13.69
CA VAL A 45 -5.41 -0.20 14.83
C VAL A 45 -3.92 0.11 14.94
N LEU A 46 -3.16 0.04 13.84
CA LEU A 46 -1.71 0.32 13.85
C LEU A 46 -1.41 1.76 14.31
N ALA A 47 -2.19 2.74 13.85
CA ALA A 47 -2.04 4.13 14.26
C ALA A 47 -2.44 4.36 15.72
N ARG A 48 -3.55 3.77 16.17
CA ARG A 48 -4.04 3.92 17.56
C ARG A 48 -3.15 3.23 18.59
N THR A 49 -2.43 2.20 18.18
CA THR A 49 -1.43 1.50 19.00
C THR A 49 -0.03 2.11 18.86
N GLN A 50 0.12 3.20 18.10
CA GLN A 50 1.40 3.88 17.84
C GLN A 50 2.47 2.97 17.24
N PHE A 51 2.06 1.90 16.53
CA PHE A 51 2.99 1.00 15.86
C PHE A 51 3.64 1.66 14.65
N THR A 52 2.88 2.49 13.92
CA THR A 52 3.38 3.30 12.81
C THR A 52 3.68 4.73 13.28
N PRO A 53 4.66 5.42 12.68
CA PRO A 53 4.95 6.83 13.00
C PRO A 53 3.73 7.73 12.86
N GLN A 54 3.59 8.70 13.76
CA GLN A 54 2.52 9.70 13.66
C GLN A 54 2.72 10.62 12.45
N GLY A 55 1.64 10.96 11.76
CA GLY A 55 1.67 11.83 10.57
C GLY A 55 2.14 11.16 9.29
N LEU A 56 2.59 9.89 9.35
CA LEU A 56 2.96 9.12 8.16
C LEU A 56 1.77 8.25 7.71
N ILE A 57 1.44 8.33 6.42
CA ILE A 57 0.56 7.34 5.79
C ILE A 57 1.40 6.11 5.51
N PHE A 58 1.32 5.09 6.39
CA PHE A 58 2.09 3.87 6.24
C PHE A 58 1.56 3.04 5.05
N PRO A 59 2.33 2.77 3.98
CA PRO A 59 1.76 2.28 2.72
C PRO A 59 1.46 0.76 2.67
N VAL A 60 1.07 0.13 3.79
CA VAL A 60 0.83 -1.32 3.86
C VAL A 60 -0.26 -1.82 2.90
N SER A 61 -1.27 -0.98 2.60
CA SER A 61 -2.32 -1.32 1.63
C SER A 61 -1.77 -1.59 0.22
N SER A 62 -0.74 -0.86 -0.20
CA SER A 62 -0.11 -1.03 -1.52
C SER A 62 0.59 -2.38 -1.61
N VAL A 63 1.33 -2.74 -0.56
CA VAL A 63 1.98 -4.06 -0.46
C VAL A 63 0.96 -5.19 -0.40
N MET A 64 -0.13 -5.02 0.35
CA MET A 64 -1.22 -6.01 0.37
C MET A 64 -1.82 -6.23 -1.02
N LEU A 65 -1.99 -5.16 -1.80
CA LEU A 65 -2.48 -5.23 -3.18
C LEU A 65 -1.50 -5.97 -4.10
N LEU A 66 -0.19 -5.69 -4.00
CA LEU A 66 0.85 -6.41 -4.73
C LEU A 66 0.89 -7.90 -4.35
N ARG A 67 0.61 -8.22 -3.08
CA ARG A 67 0.59 -9.58 -2.52
C ARG A 67 -0.82 -10.17 -2.46
N ARG A 68 -1.67 -9.84 -3.42
CA ARG A 68 -3.07 -10.29 -3.46
C ARG A 68 -3.22 -11.81 -3.42
N ALA A 69 -2.36 -12.56 -4.12
CA ALA A 69 -2.41 -14.01 -4.11
C ALA A 69 -2.20 -14.62 -2.70
N GLU A 70 -1.38 -13.97 -1.87
CA GLU A 70 -1.16 -14.39 -0.48
C GLU A 70 -2.32 -14.01 0.43
N TYR A 71 -2.91 -12.85 0.19
CA TYR A 71 -4.15 -12.43 0.84
C TYR A 71 -5.28 -13.44 0.59
N ASP A 72 -5.49 -13.83 -0.67
CA ASP A 72 -6.53 -14.79 -1.04
C ASP A 72 -6.27 -16.14 -0.36
N ARG A 73 -5.01 -16.63 -0.38
CA ARG A 73 -4.62 -17.86 0.35
C ARG A 73 -4.89 -17.78 1.85
N CYS A 74 -4.67 -16.61 2.47
CA CYS A 74 -4.95 -16.41 3.89
C CYS A 74 -6.45 -16.56 4.18
N LEU A 75 -7.32 -15.97 3.35
CA LEU A 75 -8.77 -16.09 3.53
C LEU A 75 -9.25 -17.53 3.28
N GLU A 76 -8.70 -18.18 2.25
CA GLU A 76 -9.08 -19.54 1.86
C GLU A 76 -8.74 -20.61 2.91
N ARG A 77 -7.75 -20.37 3.78
CA ARG A 77 -7.42 -21.29 4.89
C ARG A 77 -8.58 -21.50 5.85
N ILE A 78 -9.45 -20.50 6.01
CA ILE A 78 -10.65 -20.61 6.85
C ILE A 78 -11.87 -20.92 5.99
N SER A 79 -12.05 -20.21 4.87
CA SER A 79 -13.30 -20.32 4.10
C SER A 79 -13.46 -21.67 3.39
N ARG A 80 -12.39 -22.27 2.84
CA ARG A 80 -12.51 -23.54 2.09
C ARG A 80 -12.90 -24.73 2.98
N PRO A 81 -12.23 -25.01 4.11
CA PRO A 81 -12.65 -26.11 4.98
C PRO A 81 -14.05 -25.88 5.55
N LEU A 82 -14.38 -24.63 5.87
CA LEU A 82 -15.68 -24.28 6.40
C LEU A 82 -16.81 -24.55 5.39
N LEU A 83 -16.64 -24.17 4.13
CA LEU A 83 -17.63 -24.43 3.06
C LEU A 83 -17.87 -25.93 2.79
N GLN A 84 -16.95 -26.82 3.20
CA GLN A 84 -17.15 -28.27 3.06
C GLN A 84 -18.05 -28.87 4.14
N VAL A 85 -18.19 -28.20 5.28
CA VAL A 85 -18.95 -28.68 6.44
C VAL A 85 -20.22 -27.88 6.70
N LEU A 86 -20.34 -26.69 6.10
CA LEU A 86 -21.55 -25.89 6.15
C LEU A 86 -22.62 -26.49 5.25
N ASP A 87 -23.82 -26.64 5.78
CA ASP A 87 -25.02 -26.84 4.97
C ASP A 87 -25.49 -25.46 4.48
N TRP A 88 -25.41 -25.22 3.18
CA TRP A 88 -25.79 -23.95 2.59
C TRP A 88 -26.45 -24.12 1.22
N ARG A 89 -27.33 -23.18 0.89
CA ARG A 89 -28.01 -23.11 -0.40
C ARG A 89 -27.98 -21.70 -0.96
N LEU A 90 -27.90 -21.59 -2.28
CA LEU A 90 -28.05 -20.33 -2.99
C LEU A 90 -29.51 -20.13 -3.37
N ARG A 91 -30.11 -19.02 -2.96
CA ARG A 91 -31.48 -18.65 -3.34
C ARG A 91 -31.52 -18.06 -4.75
N PRO A 92 -32.71 -18.04 -5.40
CA PRO A 92 -32.86 -17.49 -6.76
C PRO A 92 -32.45 -16.02 -6.92
N ASP A 93 -32.47 -15.25 -5.83
CA ASP A 93 -32.01 -13.85 -5.77
C ASP A 93 -30.48 -13.71 -5.62
N GLY A 94 -29.76 -14.83 -5.58
CA GLY A 94 -28.30 -14.88 -5.40
C GLY A 94 -27.85 -14.76 -3.94
N SER A 95 -28.77 -14.71 -2.97
CA SER A 95 -28.40 -14.69 -1.55
C SER A 95 -28.05 -16.10 -1.04
N LEU A 96 -27.02 -16.19 -0.22
CA LEU A 96 -26.58 -17.44 0.40
C LEU A 96 -27.32 -17.63 1.73
N GLU A 97 -27.93 -18.79 1.91
CA GLU A 97 -28.59 -19.21 3.14
C GLU A 97 -27.79 -20.34 3.76
N VAL A 98 -27.41 -20.18 5.03
CA VAL A 98 -26.70 -21.21 5.81
C VAL A 98 -27.71 -21.84 6.76
N GLU A 99 -27.81 -23.17 6.72
CA GLU A 99 -28.69 -23.97 7.57
C GLU A 99 -27.89 -24.54 8.77
N GLY A 100 -28.58 -24.81 9.89
CA GLY A 100 -27.97 -25.39 11.09
C GLY A 100 -27.32 -24.40 12.07
N ASP A 101 -26.83 -24.92 13.22
CA ASP A 101 -26.11 -24.14 14.22
C ASP A 101 -24.62 -24.03 13.86
N THR A 102 -24.25 -22.90 13.29
CA THR A 102 -22.90 -22.65 12.78
C THR A 102 -22.10 -21.67 13.64
N ALA A 103 -22.69 -21.17 14.74
CA ALA A 103 -22.08 -20.15 15.58
C ALA A 103 -20.73 -20.60 16.17
N ALA A 104 -20.59 -21.91 16.43
CA ALA A 104 -19.34 -22.50 16.93
C ALA A 104 -18.17 -22.34 15.95
N PHE A 105 -18.41 -22.36 14.63
CA PHE A 105 -17.36 -22.25 13.62
C PHE A 105 -16.76 -20.85 13.51
N TYR A 106 -17.52 -19.81 13.90
CA TYR A 106 -17.11 -18.42 13.78
C TYR A 106 -16.65 -17.80 15.11
N ARG A 107 -16.95 -18.44 16.25
CA ARG A 107 -16.70 -17.87 17.58
C ARG A 107 -15.21 -17.70 17.90
N TYR A 108 -14.39 -18.64 17.46
CA TYR A 108 -12.95 -18.66 17.71
C TYR A 108 -12.20 -18.94 16.41
N PHE A 109 -12.10 -17.94 15.54
CA PHE A 109 -11.33 -18.09 14.32
C PHE A 109 -9.83 -17.98 14.61
N ASP A 110 -9.03 -18.81 13.93
CA ASP A 110 -7.58 -18.77 14.02
C ASP A 110 -7.03 -17.63 13.15
N ALA A 111 -6.56 -16.55 13.78
CA ALA A 111 -5.99 -15.39 13.10
C ALA A 111 -4.50 -15.55 12.76
N THR A 112 -3.87 -16.71 13.00
CA THR A 112 -2.42 -16.89 12.86
C THR A 112 -1.94 -16.56 11.45
N ALA A 113 -2.55 -17.15 10.43
CA ALA A 113 -2.17 -16.90 9.03
C ALA A 113 -2.38 -15.42 8.62
N ALA A 114 -3.42 -14.78 9.16
CA ALA A 114 -3.68 -13.36 8.91
C ALA A 114 -2.63 -12.45 9.56
N ALA A 115 -2.19 -12.81 10.78
CA ALA A 115 -1.12 -12.10 11.47
C ALA A 115 0.21 -12.26 10.73
N GLU A 116 0.58 -13.49 10.35
CA GLU A 116 1.81 -13.78 9.58
C GLU A 116 1.82 -13.03 8.24
N TYR A 117 0.71 -13.06 7.51
CA TYR A 117 0.56 -12.30 6.26
C TYR A 117 0.74 -10.80 6.50
N LEU A 118 0.09 -10.23 7.51
CA LEU A 118 0.18 -8.80 7.79
C LEU A 118 1.60 -8.40 8.23
N PHE A 119 2.27 -9.21 9.04
CA PHE A 119 3.68 -9.01 9.38
C PHE A 119 4.55 -8.99 8.13
N ALA A 120 4.36 -9.94 7.22
CA ALA A 120 5.13 -9.97 5.98
C ALA A 120 4.85 -8.74 5.11
N CYS A 121 3.61 -8.25 5.06
CA CYS A 121 3.27 -7.00 4.36
C CYS A 121 3.95 -5.78 5.00
N ILE A 122 3.96 -5.70 6.34
CA ILE A 122 4.63 -4.62 7.08
C ILE A 122 6.14 -4.65 6.83
N ASP A 123 6.76 -5.82 6.89
CA ASP A 123 8.18 -6.00 6.62
C ASP A 123 8.55 -5.52 5.21
N ALA A 124 7.82 -5.97 4.19
CA ALA A 124 8.02 -5.50 2.81
C ALA A 124 7.73 -3.99 2.65
N THR A 125 6.78 -3.44 3.42
CA THR A 125 6.53 -1.98 3.42
C THR A 125 7.76 -1.22 3.92
N ILE A 126 8.40 -1.70 4.98
CA ILE A 126 9.57 -1.03 5.58
C ILE A 126 10.82 -1.23 4.72
N THR A 127 11.07 -2.47 4.29
CA THR A 127 12.34 -2.85 3.65
C THR A 127 12.38 -2.49 2.17
N GLN A 128 11.23 -2.37 1.51
CA GLN A 128 11.14 -2.15 0.06
C GLN A 128 10.46 -0.82 -0.26
N GLU A 129 9.17 -0.66 0.07
CA GLU A 129 8.39 0.53 -0.31
C GLU A 129 8.97 1.82 0.27
N LEU A 130 9.06 1.93 1.62
CA LEU A 130 9.56 3.13 2.28
C LEU A 130 11.02 3.42 1.91
N LYS A 131 11.83 2.38 1.73
CA LYS A 131 13.22 2.53 1.28
C LYS A 131 13.27 3.14 -0.13
N SER A 132 12.49 2.60 -1.06
CA SER A 132 12.46 3.08 -2.44
C SER A 132 11.90 4.51 -2.55
N GLU A 133 10.88 4.85 -1.74
CA GLU A 133 10.30 6.18 -1.67
C GLU A 133 11.32 7.20 -1.14
N LEU A 134 12.05 6.84 -0.07
CA LEU A 134 13.10 7.67 0.48
C LEU A 134 14.23 7.90 -0.53
N GLU A 135 14.70 6.83 -1.19
CA GLU A 135 15.72 6.94 -2.23
C GLU A 135 15.25 7.86 -3.37
N PHE A 136 14.00 7.71 -3.82
CA PHE A 136 13.42 8.58 -4.84
C PHE A 136 13.41 10.04 -4.39
N LEU A 137 12.97 10.34 -3.16
CA LEU A 137 12.92 11.70 -2.63
C LEU A 137 14.30 12.34 -2.56
N ILE A 138 15.32 11.59 -2.11
CA ILE A 138 16.72 12.07 -2.06
C ILE A 138 17.22 12.38 -3.47
N ARG A 139 17.02 11.47 -4.43
CA ARG A 139 17.44 11.66 -5.83
C ARG A 139 16.72 12.84 -6.47
N TYR A 140 15.41 12.97 -6.24
CA TYR A 140 14.61 14.08 -6.71
C TYR A 140 15.12 15.42 -6.19
N GLN A 141 15.41 15.53 -4.88
CA GLN A 141 15.96 16.76 -4.30
C GLN A 141 17.31 17.13 -4.89
N ARG A 142 18.20 16.15 -5.11
CA ARG A 142 19.50 16.37 -5.76
C ARG A 142 19.34 16.88 -7.19
N ALA A 143 18.52 16.24 -8.01
CA ALA A 143 18.25 16.67 -9.37
C ALA A 143 17.67 18.09 -9.41
N ARG A 144 16.70 18.38 -8.54
CA ARG A 144 16.10 19.73 -8.41
C ARG A 144 17.14 20.80 -8.09
N ALA A 145 18.04 20.54 -7.14
CA ALA A 145 19.09 21.47 -6.77
C ALA A 145 20.08 21.72 -7.93
N ALA A 146 20.49 20.65 -8.62
CA ALA A 146 21.39 20.75 -9.77
C ALA A 146 20.73 21.50 -10.95
N MET A 147 19.48 21.19 -11.27
CA MET A 147 18.73 21.87 -12.32
C MET A 147 18.57 23.37 -12.07
N GLN A 148 18.36 23.77 -10.82
CA GLN A 148 18.22 25.19 -10.45
C GLN A 148 19.49 25.99 -10.71
N ALA A 149 20.67 25.35 -10.69
CA ALA A 149 21.94 25.99 -11.02
C ALA A 149 22.13 26.19 -12.54
N ILE A 150 21.36 25.48 -13.36
CA ILE A 150 21.42 25.53 -14.83
C ILE A 150 20.41 26.53 -15.37
N VAL A 151 19.12 26.35 -15.04
CA VAL A 151 18.01 27.20 -15.53
C VAL A 151 17.02 27.48 -14.40
N ASP A 152 16.59 28.73 -14.29
CA ASP A 152 15.51 29.13 -13.39
C ASP A 152 14.14 28.73 -13.97
N LEU A 153 13.73 27.49 -13.68
CA LEU A 153 12.45 26.94 -14.08
C LEU A 153 11.40 27.10 -12.98
N PRO A 154 10.15 27.49 -13.33
CA PRO A 154 9.06 27.44 -12.37
C PRO A 154 8.93 26.07 -11.71
N GLU A 155 8.67 26.03 -10.40
CA GLU A 155 8.65 24.79 -9.58
C GLU A 155 7.90 23.64 -10.26
N ARG A 156 6.71 23.92 -10.79
CA ARG A 156 5.88 22.93 -11.50
C ARG A 156 6.55 22.35 -12.75
N LYS A 157 7.29 23.15 -13.51
CA LYS A 157 7.97 22.72 -14.73
C LYS A 157 9.19 21.89 -14.44
N ALA A 158 10.04 22.31 -13.50
CA ALA A 158 11.18 21.49 -13.12
C ALA A 158 10.74 20.17 -12.43
N ALA A 159 9.66 20.16 -11.65
CA ALA A 159 9.08 18.93 -11.09
C ALA A 159 8.58 17.98 -12.21
N LEU A 160 7.90 18.53 -13.22
CA LEU A 160 7.46 17.79 -14.39
C LEU A 160 8.65 17.25 -15.20
N PHE A 161 9.73 18.03 -15.35
CA PHE A 161 10.93 17.63 -16.09
C PHE A 161 11.59 16.42 -15.44
N VAL A 162 11.86 16.48 -14.12
CA VAL A 162 12.45 15.35 -13.37
C VAL A 162 11.57 14.11 -13.51
N LYS A 163 10.25 14.26 -13.34
CA LYS A 163 9.30 13.14 -13.46
C LYS A 163 9.37 12.49 -14.84
N LEU A 164 9.37 13.28 -15.92
CA LEU A 164 9.39 12.76 -17.29
C LEU A 164 10.72 12.08 -17.62
N CYS A 165 11.85 12.64 -17.17
CA CYS A 165 13.17 12.06 -17.39
C CYS A 165 13.34 10.76 -16.57
N ALA A 166 12.97 10.75 -15.29
CA ALA A 166 13.04 9.55 -14.45
C ALA A 166 12.18 8.38 -14.99
N GLN A 167 11.14 8.67 -15.76
CA GLN A 167 10.28 7.66 -16.42
C GLN A 167 10.83 7.18 -17.78
N ASN A 168 11.84 7.84 -18.34
CA ASN A 168 12.29 7.63 -19.72
C ASN A 168 13.83 7.66 -19.82
N GLU A 169 14.51 6.82 -19.02
CA GLU A 169 15.98 6.64 -19.03
C GLU A 169 16.75 7.97 -18.95
N PHE A 170 16.24 8.88 -18.12
CA PHE A 170 16.80 10.22 -17.87
C PHE A 170 16.77 11.16 -19.08
N LYS A 171 16.01 10.83 -20.13
CA LYS A 171 15.84 11.65 -21.33
C LYS A 171 14.43 12.20 -21.47
N LEU A 172 14.33 13.44 -21.94
CA LEU A 172 13.07 14.07 -22.23
C LEU A 172 12.60 13.69 -23.65
N ALA A 173 11.43 13.06 -23.74
CA ALA A 173 10.83 12.73 -25.03
C ALA A 173 10.60 14.00 -25.87
N LYS A 174 10.93 13.94 -27.17
CA LYS A 174 10.80 15.08 -28.12
C LYS A 174 9.41 15.72 -28.12
N SER A 175 8.35 14.91 -28.01
CA SER A 175 6.96 15.39 -27.95
C SER A 175 6.68 16.17 -26.66
N LYS A 176 7.19 15.71 -25.51
CA LYS A 176 7.05 16.39 -24.22
C LYS A 176 7.86 17.67 -24.14
N ARG A 177 9.04 17.68 -24.77
CA ARG A 177 9.82 18.90 -24.95
C ARG A 177 9.03 19.97 -25.70
N ARG A 178 8.47 19.64 -26.87
CA ARG A 178 7.62 20.57 -27.63
C ARG A 178 6.37 20.99 -26.85
N ALA A 179 5.75 20.09 -26.10
CA ALA A 179 4.52 20.43 -25.38
C ALA A 179 4.73 21.34 -24.16
N HIS A 180 5.87 21.24 -23.46
CA HIS A 180 6.03 21.83 -22.13
C HIS A 180 7.30 22.67 -21.94
N PHE A 181 8.31 22.46 -22.78
CA PHE A 181 9.69 22.93 -22.61
C PHE A 181 10.28 23.59 -23.87
N GLU A 182 9.46 24.18 -24.76
CA GLU A 182 9.93 24.87 -25.97
C GLU A 182 10.84 26.06 -25.69
N MET A 183 10.76 26.66 -24.50
CA MET A 183 11.64 27.75 -24.10
C MET A 183 13.09 27.31 -23.85
N LEU A 184 13.35 26.01 -23.70
CA LEU A 184 14.68 25.49 -23.41
C LEU A 184 15.46 25.19 -24.69
N THR A 185 16.69 25.69 -24.74
CA THR A 185 17.66 25.39 -25.79
C THR A 185 18.09 23.92 -25.75
N ASP A 186 18.68 23.44 -26.85
CA ASP A 186 19.20 22.07 -26.91
C ASP A 186 20.29 21.81 -25.85
N ALA A 187 21.11 22.83 -25.57
CA ALA A 187 22.16 22.75 -24.55
C ALA A 187 21.55 22.65 -23.13
N GLU A 188 20.61 23.52 -22.79
CA GLU A 188 19.95 23.49 -21.47
C GLU A 188 19.20 22.18 -21.24
N VAL A 189 18.48 21.66 -22.25
CA VAL A 189 17.80 20.37 -22.10
C VAL A 189 18.80 19.25 -21.80
N LYS A 190 19.94 19.23 -22.50
CA LYS A 190 20.97 18.23 -22.28
C LYS A 190 21.56 18.35 -20.87
N GLU A 191 21.91 19.55 -20.42
CA GLU A 191 22.45 19.76 -19.07
C GLU A 191 21.45 19.37 -17.97
N LEU A 192 20.15 19.64 -18.19
CA LEU A 192 19.10 19.20 -17.26
C LEU A 192 18.88 17.68 -17.27
N GLU A 193 18.98 17.02 -18.44
CA GLU A 193 18.95 15.56 -18.55
C GLU A 193 20.13 14.93 -17.80
N ASP A 194 21.34 15.46 -18.01
CA ASP A 194 22.57 15.01 -17.36
C ASP A 194 22.48 15.20 -15.83
N ALA A 195 21.95 16.33 -15.35
CA ALA A 195 21.71 16.59 -13.93
C ALA A 195 20.73 15.58 -13.30
N VAL A 196 19.68 15.17 -14.03
CA VAL A 196 18.76 14.13 -13.57
C VAL A 196 19.44 12.77 -13.57
N ALA A 197 20.22 12.44 -14.61
CA ALA A 197 20.93 11.17 -14.72
C ALA A 197 21.94 11.00 -13.57
N GLU A 198 22.76 12.02 -13.30
CA GLU A 198 23.76 12.02 -12.23
C GLU A 198 23.10 11.83 -10.86
N ALA A 199 21.99 12.52 -10.60
CA ALA A 199 21.25 12.38 -9.35
C ALA A 199 20.70 10.96 -9.13
N TRP A 200 20.40 10.23 -10.20
CA TRP A 200 19.96 8.83 -10.15
C TRP A 200 21.11 7.80 -10.15
N GLY A 201 22.37 8.26 -10.17
CA GLY A 201 23.55 7.39 -10.22
C GLY A 201 23.89 6.91 -11.64
N GLY A 202 23.26 7.48 -12.66
CA GLY A 202 23.63 7.31 -14.06
C GLY A 202 24.63 8.39 -14.45
N ALA A 203 25.92 8.19 -14.15
CA ALA A 203 26.97 8.99 -14.76
C ALA A 203 28.12 8.07 -15.19
N GLY A 204 28.33 7.99 -16.51
CA GLY A 204 29.50 7.36 -17.15
C GLY A 204 29.30 5.93 -17.60
#